data_AF-A0A5D0WPU8-F1
#
_entry.id   AF-A0A5D0WPU8-F1
#
_cell.length_a   1.000
_cell.length_b   1.000
_cell.length_c   1.000
_cell.angle_alpha   90.00
_cell.angle_beta   90.00
_cell.angle_gamma   90.00
#
_symmetry.space_group_name_H-M   'P 1'
#
loop_
_entity.id
_entity.type
_entity.pdbx_description
1 polymer ?
#
loop_
_entity_poly.entity_id
_entity_poly.type
_entity_poly.pdbx_seq_one_letter_code
_entity_poly.pdbx_strand_id
1 'polypeptide(L)' 'MYKIEFYCDKNGKEPVLQYLEELASKNDKDSRIKLNKIRDYMKILKEHGTRAGEPYVKHIEGEIWELRPLRDRI' A
#
# COMPACT_ATOMS: atom_id res chain seq x y z
N MET A 1 -2.85 -16.68 -4.53
CA MET A 1 -3.13 -15.24 -4.37
C MET A 1 -3.42 -14.99 -2.90
N TYR A 2 -2.73 -14.04 -2.30
CA TYR A 2 -2.92 -13.62 -0.91
C TYR A 2 -4.12 -12.68 -0.80
N LYS A 3 -4.81 -12.70 0.34
CA LYS A 3 -5.85 -11.72 0.67
C LYS A 3 -5.18 -10.46 1.25
N ILE A 4 -5.63 -9.29 0.81
CA ILE A 4 -5.21 -8.01 1.39
C ILE A 4 -6.35 -7.53 2.27
N GLU A 5 -6.04 -7.23 3.52
CA GLU A 5 -6.98 -6.67 4.50
C GLU A 5 -6.41 -5.34 4.99
N PHE A 6 -7.27 -4.33 5.11
CA PHE A 6 -6.89 -3.04 5.68
C PHE A 6 -7.09 -3.09 7.19
N TYR A 7 -6.11 -2.60 7.93
CA TYR A 7 -6.23 -2.44 9.37
C TYR A 7 -7.29 -1.39 9.69
N CYS A 8 -8.22 -1.74 10.56
CA CYS A 8 -9.22 -0.85 11.14
C CYS A 8 -8.92 -0.64 12.63
N ASP A 9 -8.78 0.61 13.05
CA ASP A 9 -8.53 0.95 14.45
C ASP A 9 -9.79 0.81 15.32
N LYS A 10 -9.62 0.94 16.64
CA LYS A 10 -10.72 0.90 17.62
C LYS A 10 -11.81 1.95 17.40
N ASN A 11 -11.56 2.99 16.61
CA ASN A 11 -12.49 4.06 16.29
C ASN A 11 -13.15 3.88 14.92
N GLY A 12 -12.91 2.75 14.23
CA GLY A 12 -13.42 2.51 12.89
C GLY A 12 -12.63 3.19 11.78
N LYS A 13 -11.42 3.69 12.04
CA LYS A 13 -10.58 4.34 11.02
C LYS A 13 -9.70 3.30 10.34
N GLU A 14 -9.66 3.38 9.02
CA GLU A 14 -8.77 2.58 8.17
C GLU A 14 -7.73 3.51 7.52
N PRO A 15 -6.58 3.79 8.17
CA PRO A 15 -5.70 4.89 7.76
C PRO A 15 -5.18 4.75 6.32
N VAL A 16 -4.85 3.51 5.91
CA VAL A 16 -4.37 3.24 4.56
C VAL A 16 -5.49 3.41 3.54
N LEU A 17 -6.71 2.94 3.84
CA LEU A 17 -7.84 3.11 2.92
C LEU A 17 -8.21 4.59 2.79
N GLN A 18 -8.29 5.31 3.90
CA GLN A 18 -8.53 6.76 3.92
C GLN A 18 -7.48 7.52 3.10
N TYR A 19 -6.20 7.15 3.20
CA TYR A 19 -5.15 7.75 2.38
C TYR A 19 -5.36 7.50 0.87
N LEU A 20 -5.79 6.31 0.47
CA LEU A 20 -6.10 6.02 -0.93
C LEU A 20 -7.30 6.82 -1.44
N GLU A 21 -8.33 6.99 -0.61
CA GLU A 21 -9.51 7.81 -0.91
C GLU A 21 -9.14 9.29 -1.03
N GLU A 22 -8.30 9.80 -0.13
CA GLU A 22 -7.75 11.15 -0.21
C GLU A 22 -6.99 11.37 -1.53
N LEU A 23 -6.12 10.43 -1.92
CA LEU A 23 -5.42 10.50 -3.20
C LEU A 23 -6.38 10.44 -4.40
N ALA A 24 -7.45 9.63 -4.31
CA ALA A 24 -8.46 9.51 -5.36
C ALA A 24 -9.35 10.75 -5.50
N SER A 25 -9.59 11.46 -4.41
CA SER A 25 -10.39 12.70 -4.40
C SER A 25 -9.68 13.90 -5.03
N LYS A 26 -8.34 13.87 -5.13
CA LYS A 26 -7.54 14.95 -5.72
C LYS A 26 -7.42 14.79 -7.23
N ASN A 27 -7.62 15.88 -7.97
CA ASN A 27 -7.52 15.88 -9.45
C ASN A 27 -6.13 16.30 -9.97
N ASP A 28 -5.08 16.22 -9.16
CA ASP A 28 -3.73 16.57 -9.58
C ASP A 28 -2.97 15.34 -10.13
N LYS A 29 -1.97 15.62 -10.98
CA LYS A 29 -1.17 14.59 -11.64
C LYS A 29 -0.41 13.73 -10.62
N ASP A 30 0.12 14.33 -9.57
CA ASP A 30 0.99 13.64 -8.61
C ASP A 30 0.20 12.65 -7.76
N SER A 31 -0.98 13.04 -7.28
CA SER A 31 -1.90 12.15 -6.55
C SER A 31 -2.33 10.96 -7.41
N ARG A 32 -2.64 11.18 -8.69
CA ARG A 32 -2.96 10.11 -9.64
C ARG A 32 -1.78 9.14 -9.85
N ILE A 33 -0.57 9.66 -10.01
CA ILE A 33 0.64 8.83 -10.17
C ILE A 33 0.88 7.98 -8.92
N LYS A 34 0.77 8.57 -7.72
CA LYS A 34 0.93 7.84 -6.45
C LYS A 34 -0.12 6.75 -6.29
N LEU A 35 -1.40 7.09 -6.47
CA LEU A 35 -2.50 6.13 -6.34
C LEU A 35 -2.33 4.93 -7.27
N ASN A 36 -1.97 5.17 -8.54
CA ASN A 36 -1.72 4.10 -9.49
C ASN A 36 -0.54 3.23 -9.04
N LYS A 37 0.56 3.84 -8.57
CA LYS A 37 1.73 3.06 -8.14
C LYS A 37 1.44 2.21 -6.90
N ILE A 38 0.65 2.73 -5.96
CA ILE A 38 0.21 1.96 -4.78
C ILE A 38 -0.65 0.77 -5.22
N ARG A 39 -1.61 0.98 -6.13
CA ARG A 39 -2.44 -0.10 -6.68
C ARG A 39 -1.62 -1.19 -7.38
N ASP A 40 -0.62 -0.81 -8.17
CA ASP A 40 0.30 -1.75 -8.81
C ASP A 40 1.04 -2.61 -7.78
N TYR A 41 1.53 -1.97 -6.71
CA TYR A 41 2.30 -2.65 -5.67
C TYR A 41 1.40 -3.56 -4.81
N MET A 42 0.16 -3.15 -4.53
CA MET A 42 -0.84 -4.02 -3.90
C MET A 42 -1.14 -5.24 -4.77
N LYS A 43 -1.22 -5.09 -6.09
CA LYS A 43 -1.42 -6.24 -6.99
C LYS A 43 -0.26 -7.24 -6.89
N ILE A 44 0.98 -6.75 -6.90
CA ILE A 44 2.18 -7.58 -6.73
C ILE A 44 2.17 -8.28 -5.37
N LEU A 45 1.82 -7.57 -4.30
CA LEU A 45 1.68 -8.16 -2.96
C LEU A 45 0.60 -9.24 -2.93
N LYS A 46 -0.54 -9.03 -3.60
CA LYS A 46 -1.61 -10.02 -3.74
C LYS A 46 -1.14 -11.28 -4.47
N GLU A 47 -0.30 -11.14 -5.48
CA GLU A 47 0.17 -12.27 -6.30
C GLU A 47 1.31 -13.04 -5.63
N HIS A 48 2.29 -12.32 -5.08
CA HIS A 48 3.57 -12.89 -4.64
C HIS A 48 3.79 -12.85 -3.12
N GLY A 49 3.03 -12.05 -2.37
CA GLY A 49 3.22 -11.86 -0.93
C GLY A 49 4.59 -11.24 -0.60
N THR A 50 5.16 -11.57 0.55
CA THR A 50 6.49 -11.10 0.99
C THR A 50 7.63 -11.59 0.09
N ARG A 51 7.39 -12.61 -0.75
CA ARG A 51 8.36 -13.10 -1.75
C ARG A 51 8.56 -12.15 -2.92
N ALA A 52 7.76 -11.09 -3.04
CA ALA A 52 7.95 -10.04 -4.04
C ALA A 52 9.34 -9.37 -3.92
N GLY A 53 9.90 -9.30 -2.70
CA GLY A 53 11.23 -8.76 -2.44
C GLY A 53 11.42 -7.30 -2.86
N GLU A 54 12.67 -6.82 -2.80
CA GLU A 54 13.01 -5.48 -3.27
C GLU A 54 12.89 -5.39 -4.81
N PRO A 55 12.39 -4.26 -5.36
CA PRO A 55 12.12 -2.98 -4.69
C PRO A 55 10.71 -2.83 -4.11
N TYR A 56 9.87 -3.87 -4.19
CA TYR A 56 8.44 -3.77 -3.86
C TYR A 56 8.17 -3.81 -2.37
N VAL A 57 8.76 -4.80 -1.69
CA VAL A 57 8.57 -5.08 -0.28
C VAL A 57 9.92 -5.20 0.39
N LYS A 58 10.08 -4.60 1.57
CA LYS A 58 11.28 -4.73 2.39
C LYS A 58 10.92 -5.16 3.80
N HIS A 59 11.69 -6.09 4.36
CA HIS A 59 11.54 -6.51 5.75
C HIS A 59 12.05 -5.42 6.69
N ILE A 60 11.27 -5.09 7.72
CA ILE A 60 11.68 -4.15 8.77
C ILE A 60 12.18 -4.97 9.97
N GLU A 61 11.25 -5.63 10.67
CA GLU A 61 11.53 -6.39 11.88
C GLU A 61 10.37 -7.36 12.17
N GLY A 62 10.67 -8.53 12.71
CA GLY A 62 9.66 -9.52 13.08
C GLY A 62 8.76 -9.89 11.89
N GLU A 63 7.45 -9.75 12.06
CA GLU A 63 6.45 -10.00 11.01
C GLU A 63 6.07 -8.73 10.22
N ILE A 64 6.79 -7.62 10.43
CA ILE A 64 6.50 -6.32 9.82
C ILE A 64 7.34 -6.14 8.54
N TRP A 65 6.64 -5.79 7.47
CA TRP A 65 7.20 -5.51 6.15
C TRP A 65 6.65 -4.17 5.65
N GLU A 66 7.47 -3.42 4.91
CA GLU A 66 7.04 -2.18 4.23
C GLU A 66 6.80 -2.42 2.74
N LEU A 67 5.67 -1.93 2.22
CA LEU A 67 5.43 -1.76 0.80
C LEU A 67 5.98 -0.40 0.35
N ARG A 68 6.73 -0.35 -0.76
CA ARG A 68 7.52 0.85 -1.13
C ARG A 68 7.14 1.49 -2.47
N PRO A 69 5.89 1.91 -2.71
CA PRO A 69 5.52 2.59 -3.93
C PRO A 69 6.11 4.02 -3.94
N LEU A 70 7.03 4.29 -4.86
CA LEU A 70 7.70 5.60 -4.97
C LEU A 70 8.40 5.99 -3.64
N ARG A 71 7.96 7.10 -3.04
CA ARG A 71 8.47 7.63 -1.76
C ARG A 71 7.55 7.25 -0.59
N ASP A 72 6.39 6.67 -0.85
CA ASP A 72 5.44 6.26 0.18
C ASP A 72 5.91 4.96 0.86
N ARG A 73 5.51 4.79 2.12
CA ARG A 73 5.75 3.59 2.93
C ARG A 73 4.42 3.20 3.55
N ILE A 74 3.96 1.99 3.22
CA ILE A 74 2.68 1.43 3.64
C ILE A 74 2.97 0.14 4.39
#